data_AF-A0A1Y0M6K5-F1
#
_entry.id   AF-A0A1Y0M6K5-F1
#
_cell.length_a   1.000
_cell.length_b   1.000
_cell.length_c   1.000
_cell.angle_alpha   90.00
_cell.angle_beta   90.00
_cell.angle_gamma   90.00
#
_symmetry.space_group_name_H-M   'P 1'
#
loop_
_entity.id
_entity.type
_entity.pdbx_description
1 polymer ?
#
loop_
_entity_poly.entity_id
_entity_poly.type
_entity_poly.pdbx_seq_one_letter_code
_entity_poly.pdbx_strand_id
1 'polypeptide(L)' 'MSTDLNLLGKGLKYLGVLLLLFIAAPITLTMSFKALKKFENTPKEFLSYIFLLVAGVLVIFTIYFAFKTFQIVLKALFNN' A
#
# COMPACT_ATOMS: atom_id res chain seq x y z
N MET A 1 23.54 18.85 -13.19
CA MET A 1 22.70 18.01 -12.30
C MET A 1 23.59 16.99 -11.63
N SER A 2 23.61 16.99 -10.30
CA SER A 2 24.26 15.95 -9.51
C SER A 2 23.18 15.25 -8.70
N THR A 3 23.19 13.92 -8.67
CA THR A 3 22.20 13.12 -7.95
C THR A 3 22.39 13.31 -6.44
N ASP A 4 21.30 13.60 -5.72
CA ASP A 4 21.33 13.64 -4.25
C ASP A 4 21.27 12.21 -3.70
N LEU A 5 22.44 11.67 -3.32
CA LEU A 5 22.58 10.31 -2.82
C LEU A 5 21.83 10.06 -1.50
N ASN A 6 21.63 11.10 -0.68
CA ASN A 6 20.90 10.98 0.58
C ASN A 6 19.40 10.81 0.33
N LEU A 7 18.84 11.63 -0.56
CA LEU A 7 17.45 11.49 -1.01
C LEU A 7 17.24 10.19 -1.77
N LEU A 8 18.20 9.76 -2.59
CA LEU A 8 18.11 8.51 -3.34
C LEU A 8 18.06 7.31 -2.40
N GLY A 9 18.94 7.26 -1.39
CA GLY A 9 18.94 6.21 -0.38
C GLY A 9 17.61 6.15 0.40
N LYS A 10 17.00 7.31 0.69
CA LYS A 10 15.67 7.38 1.32
C LYS A 10 14.57 6.87 0.38
N GLY A 11 14.61 7.26 -0.90
CA GLY A 11 13.67 6.81 -1.92
C GLY A 11 13.72 5.29 -2.12
N LEU A 12 14.92 4.71 -2.16
CA LEU A 12 15.11 3.25 -2.28
C LEU A 12 14.55 2.47 -1.09
N LYS A 13 14.75 2.96 0.14
CA LYS A 13 14.12 2.35 1.33
C LYS A 13 12.60 2.38 1.24
N TYR A 14 12.03 3.50 0.79
CA TYR A 14 10.58 3.63 0.63
C TYR A 14 10.03 2.76 -0.50
N LEU A 15 10.79 2.59 -1.60
CA LEU A 15 10.47 1.64 -2.65
C LEU A 15 10.41 0.21 -2.12
N GLY A 16 11.36 -0.19 -1.27
CA GLY A 16 11.33 -1.50 -0.61
C GLY A 16 10.05 -1.73 0.20
N VAL A 17 9.64 -0.74 1.01
CA VAL A 17 8.38 -0.79 1.77
C VAL A 17 7.16 -0.82 0.83
N LEU A 18 7.19 -0.03 -0.24
CA LEU A 18 6.11 0.05 -1.21
C LEU A 18 5.86 -1.30 -1.89
N LEU A 19 6.92 -2.05 -2.22
CA LEU A 19 6.80 -3.39 -2.79
C LEU A 19 6.08 -4.35 -1.84
N LEU A 20 6.42 -4.32 -0.54
CA LEU A 20 5.71 -5.13 0.46
C LEU A 20 4.22 -4.75 0.55
N LEU A 21 3.93 -3.45 0.50
CA LEU A 21 2.56 -2.94 0.50
C LEU A 21 1.77 -3.37 -0.74
N PHE A 22 2.39 -3.36 -1.91
CA PHE A 22 1.78 -3.83 -3.16
C PHE A 22 1.43 -5.32 -3.15
N ILE A 23 2.15 -6.13 -2.37
CA ILE A 23 1.83 -7.55 -2.19
C ILE A 23 0.75 -7.71 -1.10
N ALA A 24 0.90 -7.02 0.03
CA ALA A 24 -0.01 -7.13 1.17
C ALA A 24 -1.42 -6.61 0.85
N ALA A 25 -1.54 -5.50 0.11
CA ALA A 25 -2.83 -4.88 -0.22
C ALA A 25 -3.79 -5.82 -0.98
N PRO A 26 -3.44 -6.41 -2.13
CA PRO A 26 -4.33 -7.32 -2.86
C PRO A 26 -4.58 -8.63 -2.09
N ILE A 27 -3.60 -9.13 -1.33
CA ILE A 27 -3.80 -10.33 -0.49
C ILE A 27 -4.86 -10.03 0.58
N THR A 28 -4.73 -8.92 1.30
CA THR A 28 -5.69 -8.52 2.34
C THR A 28 -7.08 -8.28 1.74
N LEU A 29 -7.15 -7.67 0.56
CA LEU A 29 -8.40 -7.43 -0.15
C LEU A 29 -9.09 -8.74 -0.57
N THR A 30 -8.34 -9.68 -1.16
CA THR A 30 -8.89 -10.98 -1.57
C THR A 30 -9.30 -11.84 -0.36
N MET A 31 -8.55 -11.80 0.73
CA MET A 31 -8.93 -12.46 2.00
C MET A 31 -10.22 -11.86 2.57
N SER A 32 -10.39 -10.53 2.51
CA SER A 32 -11.60 -9.86 2.98
C SER A 32 -12.83 -10.27 2.18
N PHE A 33 -12.72 -10.38 0.85
CA PHE A 33 -13.81 -10.89 0.02
C PHE A 33 -14.13 -12.37 0.27
N LYS A 34 -13.11 -13.20 0.54
CA LYS A 34 -13.34 -14.59 0.95
C LYS A 34 -14.05 -14.67 2.30
N ALA A 35 -13.73 -13.80 3.25
CA ALA A 35 -14.41 -13.72 4.54
C ALA A 35 -15.87 -13.30 4.39
N LEU A 36 -16.17 -12.32 3.54
CA LEU A 36 -17.55 -11.92 3.20
C LEU A 36 -18.39 -13.12 2.73
N LYS A 37 -17.90 -13.89 1.76
CA LYS A 37 -18.60 -15.08 1.26
C LYS A 37 -18.74 -16.19 2.29
N LYS A 38 -17.77 -16.34 3.20
CA LYS A 38 -17.76 -17.42 4.20
C LYS A 38 -18.72 -17.16 5.36
N PHE A 39 -18.90 -15.89 5.74
CA PHE A 39 -19.74 -15.49 6.86
C PHE A 39 -21.10 -14.92 6.43
N GLU A 40 -21.44 -15.05 5.15
CA GLU A 40 -22.74 -14.67 4.59
C GLU A 40 -23.87 -15.36 5.38
N ASN A 41 -24.88 -14.59 5.81
CA ASN A 41 -26.00 -15.07 6.64
C ASN A 41 -25.61 -15.58 8.04
N THR A 42 -24.40 -15.27 8.51
CA THR A 42 -23.95 -15.59 9.87
C THR A 42 -23.90 -14.31 10.71
N PRO A 43 -24.18 -14.34 12.03
CA PRO A 43 -24.01 -13.16 12.90
C PRO A 43 -22.58 -12.56 12.93
N LYS A 44 -21.59 -13.23 12.32
CA LYS A 44 -20.20 -12.78 12.19
C LYS A 44 -19.93 -11.97 10.91
N GLU A 45 -20.94 -11.75 10.07
CA GLU A 45 -20.83 -11.01 8.82
C GLU A 45 -20.31 -9.58 9.01
N PHE A 46 -20.67 -8.93 10.13
CA PHE A 46 -20.15 -7.62 10.52
C PHE A 46 -18.62 -7.55 10.56
N LEU A 47 -17.97 -8.63 10.99
CA LEU A 47 -16.52 -8.71 11.07
C LEU A 47 -15.88 -8.67 9.67
N SER A 48 -16.52 -9.32 8.69
CA SER A 48 -16.07 -9.33 7.30
C SER A 48 -16.13 -7.95 6.66
N TYR A 49 -17.14 -7.13 6.99
CA TYR A 49 -17.22 -5.74 6.53
C TYR A 49 -16.10 -4.86 7.11
N ILE A 50 -15.72 -5.08 8.37
CA ILE A 50 -14.56 -4.38 8.97
C ILE A 50 -13.28 -4.73 8.21
N PHE A 51 -13.05 -6.02 7.92
CA PHE A 51 -11.89 -6.44 7.14
C PHE A 51 -11.87 -5.82 5.75
N LEU A 52 -13.01 -5.75 5.07
CA LEU A 52 -13.12 -5.09 3.77
C LEU A 52 -12.78 -3.59 3.85
N LEU A 53 -13.27 -2.90 4.88
CA LEU A 53 -12.97 -1.48 5.11
C LEU A 53 -11.48 -1.27 5.34
N VAL A 54 -10.85 -2.08 6.21
CA VAL A 54 -9.40 -2.04 6.47
C VAL A 54 -8.62 -2.31 5.18
N ALA A 55 -9.01 -3.30 4.38
CA ALA A 55 -8.37 -3.58 3.10
C ALA A 55 -8.51 -2.41 2.11
N GLY A 56 -9.68 -1.78 2.05
CA GLY A 56 -9.92 -0.59 1.22
C GLY A 56 -9.01 0.58 1.62
N VAL A 57 -8.91 0.87 2.92
CA VAL A 57 -8.01 1.91 3.45
C VAL A 57 -6.55 1.57 3.14
N LEU A 58 -6.14 0.31 3.27
CA LEU A 58 -4.79 -0.15 2.95
C LEU A 58 -4.45 0.06 1.47
N VAL A 59 -5.38 -0.19 0.56
CA VAL A 59 -5.21 0.07 -0.88
C VAL A 59 -5.04 1.56 -1.15
N ILE A 60 -5.92 2.41 -0.60
CA ILE A 60 -5.83 3.88 -0.76
C ILE A 60 -4.49 4.40 -0.22
N PHE A 61 -4.09 3.93 0.96
CA PHE A 61 -2.80 4.28 1.55
C PHE A 61 -1.62 3.84 0.68
N THR A 62 -1.69 2.65 0.07
CA THR A 62 -0.65 2.13 -0.82
C THR A 62 -0.49 3.00 -2.06
N ILE A 63 -1.59 3.43 -2.67
CA ILE A 63 -1.58 4.34 -3.82
C ILE A 63 -0.98 5.69 -3.42
N TYR A 64 -1.42 6.28 -2.31
CA TYR A 64 -0.85 7.53 -1.80
C TYR A 64 0.67 7.41 -1.54
N PHE A 65 1.09 6.32 -0.90
CA PHE A 65 2.48 6.06 -0.58
C PHE A 65 3.33 5.84 -1.84
N ALA A 66 2.76 5.23 -2.88
CA ALA A 66 3.42 5.06 -4.18
C ALA A 66 3.79 6.42 -4.79
N PHE A 67 2.82 7.32 -4.92
CA PHE A 67 3.07 8.66 -5.47
C PHE A 67 4.13 9.42 -4.68
N LYS A 68 4.05 9.39 -3.34
CA LYS A 68 5.04 10.02 -2.47
C LYS A 68 6.45 9.44 -2.68
N THR A 69 6.56 8.12 -2.81
CA THR A 69 7.83 7.43 -3.02
C THR A 69 8.46 7.80 -4.35
N PHE A 70 7.69 7.76 -5.45
CA PHE A 70 8.18 8.14 -6.76
C PHE A 70 8.56 9.62 -6.84
N GLN A 71 7.83 10.52 -6.16
CA GLN A 71 8.22 11.92 -6.06
C GLN A 71 9.60 12.10 -5.37
N ILE A 72 9.88 11.33 -4.31
CA ILE A 72 11.19 11.39 -3.62
C ILE A 72 12.30 10.89 -4.53
N VAL A 73 12.07 9.80 -5.25
CA VAL A 73 13.05 9.25 -6.20
C VAL A 73 13.31 10.23 -7.35
N LEU A 74 12.26 10.83 -7.91
CA LEU A 74 12.37 11.81 -8.99
C LEU A 74 13.14 13.06 -8.54
N LYS A 75 12.84 13.56 -7.32
CA LYS A 75 13.64 14.64 -6.72
C LYS A 75 15.10 14.22 -6.52
N ALA A 76 15.36 13.01 -6.02
CA ALA A 76 16.74 12.57 -5.82
C ALA A 76 17.57 12.55 -7.14
N LEU A 77 16.94 12.17 -8.25
CA LEU A 77 17.60 12.00 -9.55
C LEU A 77 17.71 13.31 -10.36
N PHE A 78 16.68 14.15 -10.31
CA PHE A 78 16.53 15.29 -11.23
C PHE A 78 16.46 16.65 -10.51
N ASN A 79 16.54 16.69 -9.19
CA ASN A 79 16.55 17.97 -8.49
C ASN A 79 17.87 18.70 -8.77
N ASN A 80 17.73 19.94 -9.23
CA ASN A 80 18.80 20.90 -9.36
C ASN A 80 18.66 21.90 -8.21
#